data_AF-A0A5A7ULU3-F1
#
_entry.id   AF-A0A5A7ULU3-F1
#
_cell.length_a   1.000
_cell.length_b   1.000
_cell.length_c   1.000
_cell.angle_alpha   90.00
_cell.angle_beta   90.00
_cell.angle_gamma   90.00
#
_symmetry.space_group_name_H-M   'P 1'
#
loop_
_entity.id
_entity.type
_entity.pdbx_description
1 polymer ?
#
loop_
_entity_poly.entity_id
_entity_poly.type
_entity_poly.pdbx_seq_one_letter_code
_entity_poly.pdbx_strand_id
1 'polypeptide(L)'
;MLELQSQPIPEGSQPLFGDEICDQVLGKRPGYSEGLGWGPKPKAHKTTSASSSMISLQDRNHAALASQVERMQKLIEDLTRAHQGPSHDP
;
A
#
# COMPACT_ATOMS: atom_id res chain seq x y z
N MET A 1 13.79 -21.91 13.67
CA MET A 1 12.36 -21.61 13.93
C MET A 1 12.21 -21.52 15.42
N LEU A 2 11.75 -20.38 15.96
CA LEU A 2 11.52 -20.22 17.41
C LEU A 2 10.06 -20.61 17.67
N GLU A 3 9.83 -21.83 18.13
CA GLU A 3 8.48 -22.27 18.50
C GLU A 3 8.08 -21.58 19.81
N LEU A 4 7.06 -20.72 19.75
CA LEU A 4 6.41 -20.15 20.92
C LEU A 4 5.56 -21.24 21.57
N GLN A 5 6.07 -21.87 22.62
CA GLN A 5 5.30 -22.78 23.45
C GLN A 5 4.27 -21.99 24.27
N SER A 6 3.08 -21.79 23.71
CA SER A 6 1.93 -21.29 24.46
C SER A 6 1.46 -22.37 25.43
N GLN A 7 1.43 -22.09 26.73
CA GLN A 7 0.86 -23.02 27.70
C GLN A 7 -0.64 -23.22 27.43
N PRO A 8 -1.19 -24.43 27.63
CA PRO A 8 -2.61 -24.66 27.45
C PRO A 8 -3.42 -23.80 28.43
N ILE A 9 -4.42 -23.09 27.92
CA ILE A 9 -5.36 -22.32 28.73
C ILE A 9 -6.14 -23.32 29.59
N PRO A 10 -6.16 -23.19 30.93
CA PRO A 10 -6.91 -24.09 31.79
C PRO A 10 -8.39 -24.07 31.40
N GLU A 11 -8.89 -25.19 30.90
CA GLU A 11 -10.31 -25.45 30.58
C GLU A 11 -11.15 -25.18 31.85
N GLY A 12 -11.85 -24.05 31.90
CA GLY A 12 -12.62 -23.60 33.06
C GLY A 12 -12.33 -22.16 33.51
N SER A 13 -11.36 -21.49 32.91
CA SER A 13 -11.10 -20.06 33.13
C SER A 13 -12.14 -19.24 32.35
N GLN A 14 -12.93 -18.41 33.02
CA GLN A 14 -13.74 -17.40 32.32
C GLN A 14 -12.77 -16.47 31.57
N PRO A 15 -12.94 -16.22 30.25
CA PRO A 15 -12.03 -15.32 29.53
C PRO A 15 -12.11 -13.94 30.17
N LEU A 16 -10.98 -13.47 30.68
CA LEU A 16 -10.85 -12.09 31.15
C LEU A 16 -11.13 -11.17 29.95
N PHE A 17 -11.93 -10.12 30.16
CA PHE A 17 -12.18 -9.16 29.10
C PHE A 17 -10.88 -8.40 28.79
N GLY A 18 -10.72 -7.91 27.56
CA GLY A 18 -9.42 -7.41 27.08
C GLY A 18 -8.83 -6.28 27.93
N ASP A 19 -9.69 -5.47 28.54
CA ASP A 19 -9.34 -4.42 29.48
C ASP A 19 -8.80 -4.97 30.82
N GLU A 20 -9.38 -6.05 31.33
CA GLU A 20 -8.98 -6.73 32.56
C GLU A 20 -7.58 -7.36 32.40
N ILE A 21 -7.30 -7.90 31.21
CA ILE A 21 -5.97 -8.39 30.83
C ILE A 21 -4.98 -7.23 30.74
N CYS A 22 -5.34 -6.15 30.06
CA CYS A 22 -4.49 -4.96 29.94
C CYS A 22 -4.11 -4.42 31.31
N ASP A 23 -5.05 -4.34 32.24
CA ASP A 23 -4.82 -3.84 33.58
C ASP A 23 -3.98 -4.78 34.45
N GLN A 24 -4.04 -6.10 34.22
CA GLN A 24 -3.20 -7.07 34.92
C GLN A 24 -1.76 -7.07 34.40
N VAL A 25 -1.56 -6.96 33.07
CA VAL A 25 -0.24 -6.97 32.43
C VAL A 25 0.47 -5.62 32.57
N LEU A 26 -0.25 -4.52 32.32
CA LEU A 26 0.29 -3.16 32.40
C LEU A 26 0.22 -2.58 33.82
N GLY A 27 -0.54 -3.22 34.70
CA GLY A 27 -0.85 -2.72 36.04
C GLY A 27 -1.91 -1.61 36.01
N LYS A 28 -2.71 -1.50 37.08
CA LYS A 28 -3.71 -0.43 37.29
C LYS A 28 -3.07 0.97 37.50
N ARG A 29 -1.78 1.15 37.20
CA ARG A 29 -1.02 2.35 37.53
C ARG A 29 -1.24 3.40 36.43
N PRO A 30 -1.95 4.51 36.70
CA PRO A 30 -2.01 5.62 35.76
C PRO A 30 -0.61 6.24 35.70
N GLY A 31 0.09 6.04 34.58
CA GLY A 31 1.44 6.58 34.42
C GLY A 31 2.34 5.82 33.44
N TYR A 32 1.96 4.63 32.99
CA TYR A 32 2.72 3.92 31.95
C TYR A 32 2.49 4.49 30.53
N SER A 33 1.42 5.27 30.33
CA SER A 33 1.06 5.90 29.05
C SER A 33 1.26 7.43 29.00
N GLU A 34 1.79 8.05 30.05
CA GLU A 34 2.19 9.46 30.02
C GLU A 34 3.69 9.57 29.70
N GLY A 35 4.00 9.50 28.40
CA GLY A 35 5.40 9.56 28.00
C GLY A 35 5.68 9.92 26.55
N LEU A 36 4.70 10.00 25.65
CA LEU A 36 5.00 10.26 24.22
C LEU A 36 5.31 11.74 23.89
N GLY A 37 5.82 12.48 24.87
CA GLY A 37 6.52 13.76 24.68
C GLY A 37 8.05 13.59 24.68
N TRP A 38 8.57 12.50 24.13
CA TRP A 38 10.01 12.25 23.97
C TRP A 38 10.63 13.20 22.93
N GLY A 39 11.10 14.37 23.40
CA GLY A 39 12.18 15.12 22.76
C GLY A 39 11.80 16.43 22.04
N PRO A 40 12.81 17.28 21.73
CA PRO A 40 12.57 18.57 21.09
C PRO A 40 11.83 18.40 19.76
N LYS A 41 10.78 19.20 19.57
CA LYS A 41 9.96 19.24 18.35
C LYS A 41 10.87 19.26 17.13
N PRO A 42 10.85 18.22 16.25
CA PRO A 42 11.67 18.23 15.06
C PRO A 42 11.21 19.43 14.23
N LYS A 43 12.13 20.38 14.00
CA LYS A 43 11.86 21.48 13.07
C LYS A 43 11.66 20.82 11.72
N ALA A 44 10.49 21.05 11.13
CA ALA A 44 10.10 20.49 9.85
C ALA A 44 11.23 20.70 8.84
N HIS A 45 11.99 19.66 8.56
CA HIS A 45 12.87 19.64 7.42
C HIS A 45 11.93 19.64 6.22
N LYS A 46 11.96 20.73 5.44
CA LYS A 46 11.18 20.84 4.20
C LYS A 46 11.68 19.78 3.22
N THR A 47 11.07 18.60 3.25
CA THR A 47 11.27 17.57 2.23
C THR A 47 10.28 17.84 1.09
N THR A 48 10.57 18.84 0.27
CA THR A 48 9.73 19.21 -0.90
C THR A 48 10.33 18.73 -2.23
N SER A 49 11.42 17.97 -2.23
CA SER A 49 12.09 17.57 -3.48
C SER A 49 11.70 16.20 -4.02
N ALA A 50 11.10 15.30 -3.23
CA ALA A 50 10.76 13.94 -3.67
C ALA A 50 9.48 13.89 -4.52
N SER A 51 8.54 14.81 -4.27
CA SER A 51 7.26 14.88 -4.99
C SER A 51 7.45 15.22 -6.47
N SER A 52 8.34 16.18 -6.79
CA SER A 52 8.61 16.59 -8.17
C SER A 52 9.24 15.48 -9.02
N SER A 53 10.12 14.67 -8.44
CA SER A 53 10.76 13.55 -9.15
C SER A 53 9.77 12.42 -9.42
N MET A 54 8.86 12.12 -8.49
CA MET A 54 7.81 11.11 -8.71
C MET A 54 6.81 11.54 -9.79
N ILE A 55 6.39 12.81 -9.78
CA ILE A 55 5.47 13.35 -10.80
C ILE A 55 6.10 13.28 -12.20
N SER A 56 7.36 13.70 -12.34
CA SER A 56 8.09 13.65 -13.61
C SER A 56 8.27 12.22 -14.16
N LEU A 57 8.60 11.27 -13.29
CA LEU A 57 8.69 9.85 -13.67
C LEU A 57 7.33 9.28 -14.08
N GLN A 58 6.26 9.68 -13.39
CA GLN A 58 4.90 9.23 -13.71
C GLN A 58 4.43 9.77 -15.05
N ASP A 59 4.65 11.05 -15.35
CA ASP A 59 4.32 11.64 -16.66
C ASP A 59 5.07 10.97 -17.80
N ARG A 60 6.36 10.66 -17.60
CA ARG A 60 7.18 9.99 -18.62
C ARG A 60 6.72 8.55 -18.89
N ASN A 61 6.34 7.83 -17.84
CA ASN A 61 5.77 6.48 -17.97
C ASN A 61 4.40 6.51 -18.66
N HIS A 62 3.53 7.46 -18.32
CA HIS A 62 2.24 7.63 -18.98
C HIS A 62 2.39 7.97 -20.47
N ALA A 63 3.30 8.88 -20.82
CA ALA A 63 3.57 9.25 -22.21
C ALA A 63 4.13 8.08 -23.03
N ALA A 64 5.07 7.30 -22.46
CA ALA A 64 5.64 6.13 -23.12
C ALA A 64 4.58 5.04 -23.38
N LEU A 65 3.70 4.80 -22.39
CA LEU A 65 2.61 3.84 -22.52
C LEU A 65 1.59 4.27 -23.58
N ALA A 66 1.21 5.55 -23.61
CA ALA A 66 0.30 6.09 -24.62
C ALA A 66 0.84 5.89 -26.05
N SER A 67 2.12 6.21 -26.28
CA SER A 67 2.76 6.01 -27.59
C SER A 67 2.87 4.53 -27.99
N GLN A 68 3.04 3.62 -27.02
CA GLN A 68 3.01 2.19 -27.31
C GLN A 68 1.61 1.73 -27.74
N VAL A 69 0.57 2.16 -27.02
CA VAL A 69 -0.81 1.81 -27.35
C VAL A 69 -1.21 2.34 -28.72
N GLU A 70 -0.83 3.57 -29.06
CA GLU A 70 -1.09 4.15 -30.38
C GLU A 70 -0.40 3.37 -31.50
N ARG A 71 0.86 2.97 -31.31
CA ARG A 71 1.57 2.10 -32.27
C ARG A 71 0.91 0.74 -32.43
N MET A 72 0.42 0.15 -31.33
CA MET A 72 -0.30 -1.13 -31.37
C MET A 72 -1.64 -1.00 -32.09
N GLN A 73 -2.41 0.06 -31.83
CA GLN A 73 -3.67 0.33 -32.54
C GLN A 73 -3.44 0.46 -34.04
N LYS A 74 -2.41 1.22 -34.44
CA LYS A 74 -2.09 1.39 -35.86
C LYS A 74 -1.75 0.07 -36.54
N LEU A 75 -0.97 -0.80 -35.88
CA LEU A 75 -0.66 -2.12 -36.43
C LEU A 75 -1.90 -3.01 -36.56
N ILE A 76 -2.80 -2.95 -35.59
CA ILE A 76 -4.08 -3.66 -35.63
C ILE A 76 -4.97 -3.14 -36.76
N GLU A 77 -4.98 -1.83 -36.99
CA GLU A 77 -5.74 -1.19 -38.07
C GLU A 77 -5.13 -1.44 -39.46
N ASP A 78 -3.81 -1.50 -39.58
CA ASP A 78 -3.13 -1.81 -40.84
C ASP A 78 -3.35 -3.28 -41.21
N LEU A 79 -3.22 -4.19 -40.24
CA LEU A 79 -3.57 -5.60 -40.42
C LEU A 79 -5.05 -5.73 -40.79
N THR A 80 -5.90 -5.17 -39.92
CA THR A 80 -7.23 -4.58 -40.18
C THR A 80 -7.69 -4.49 -41.64
N ARG A 81 -7.10 -3.48 -42.27
CA ARG A 81 -7.37 -3.00 -43.62
C ARG A 81 -6.83 -3.94 -44.69
N ALA A 82 -5.74 -4.65 -44.43
CA ALA A 82 -5.16 -5.61 -45.36
C ALA A 82 -6.03 -6.87 -45.52
N HIS A 83 -6.79 -7.26 -44.49
CA HIS A 83 -7.70 -8.42 -44.56
C HIS A 83 -9.15 -8.07 -44.95
N GLN A 84 -9.56 -6.81 -44.81
CA GLN A 84 -10.80 -6.27 -45.34
C GLN A 84 -10.61 -5.88 -46.82
N GLY A 85 -10.58 -6.85 -47.73
CA GLY A 85 -10.62 -6.58 -49.18
C GLY A 85 -11.86 -5.76 -49.60
N PRO A 86 -11.95 -5.26 -50.85
CA PRO A 86 -13.12 -4.51 -51.31
C PRO A 86 -14.37 -5.32 -51.03
N SER A 87 -15.36 -4.69 -50.37
CA SER A 87 -16.67 -5.30 -50.15
C SER A 87 -17.17 -5.81 -51.50
N HIS A 88 -17.43 -7.12 -51.56
CA HIS A 88 -18.08 -7.72 -52.72
C HIS A 88 -19.48 -7.09 -52.81
N ASP A 89 -19.61 -6.13 -53.72
CA ASP A 89 -20.92 -5.63 -54.16
C ASP A 89 -21.65 -6.77 -54.92
N PRO A 90 -22.94 -7.00 -54.63
CA PRO A 90 -23.74 -8.09 -55.21
C PRO A 90 -24.08 -7.90 -56.70
#